data_AF-A0A256YS40-F1
#
_entry.id   AF-A0A256YS40-F1
#
_cell.length_a   1.000
_cell.length_b   1.000
_cell.length_c   1.000
_cell.angle_alpha   90.00
_cell.angle_beta   90.00
_cell.angle_gamma   90.00
#
_symmetry.space_group_name_H-M   'P 1'
#
loop_
_entity.id
_entity.type
_entity.pdbx_description
1 polymer ?
#
loop_
_entity_poly.entity_id
_entity_poly.type
_entity_poly.pdbx_seq_one_letter_code
_entity_poly.pdbx_strand_id
1 'polypeptide(L)'
;MRYYPIKIKDLENRDENKFILMGKVKEVSDTFFVLKDESGETKILSLNLPKKNDIVRVFVRKEGNDLIAEIVQNLNGLNLNILKEVEELYNKVERYV
;
A
#
# COMPACT_ATOMS: atom_id res chain seq x y z
N MET A 1 0.88 14.84 -5.04
CA MET A 1 1.05 13.39 -4.76
C MET A 1 -0.17 12.97 -3.96
N ARG A 2 -1.06 12.14 -4.51
CA ARG A 2 -2.25 11.67 -3.77
C ARG A 2 -1.78 10.76 -2.64
N TYR A 3 -2.09 11.11 -1.40
CA TYR A 3 -1.69 10.35 -0.21
C TYR A 3 -2.58 9.12 0.07
N TYR A 4 -3.48 8.79 -0.86
CA TYR A 4 -4.44 7.70 -0.71
C TYR A 4 -3.86 6.37 -1.18
N PRO A 5 -4.01 5.30 -0.38
CA PRO A 5 -3.73 3.95 -0.84
C PRO A 5 -4.58 3.63 -2.07
N ILE A 6 -3.93 3.06 -3.07
CA ILE A 6 -4.58 2.66 -4.32
C ILE A 6 -4.92 1.18 -4.24
N LYS A 7 -5.91 0.75 -5.02
CA LYS A 7 -6.25 -0.67 -5.11
C LYS A 7 -5.27 -1.39 -6.02
N ILE A 8 -4.93 -2.63 -5.68
CA ILE A 8 -4.03 -3.48 -6.46
C ILE A 8 -4.51 -3.64 -7.91
N LYS A 9 -5.82 -3.76 -8.14
CA LYS A 9 -6.38 -3.85 -9.51
C LYS A 9 -6.07 -2.65 -10.42
N ASP A 10 -5.77 -1.49 -9.84
CA ASP A 10 -5.56 -0.25 -10.60
C ASP A 10 -4.08 -0.01 -10.95
N LEU A 11 -3.18 -0.96 -10.63
CA LEU A 11 -1.74 -0.86 -10.84
C LEU A 11 -1.33 -0.80 -12.32
N GLU A 12 -2.04 -1.52 -13.19
CA GLU A 12 -1.71 -1.63 -14.61
C GLU A 12 -1.97 -0.32 -15.36
N ASN A 13 -2.99 0.43 -14.95
CA ASN A 13 -3.44 1.65 -15.63
C ASN A 13 -2.77 2.92 -15.09
N ARG A 14 -1.68 2.79 -14.31
CA ARG A 14 -0.97 3.94 -13.73
C ARG A 14 0.33 4.26 -14.45
N ASP A 15 0.42 5.52 -14.87
CA ASP A 15 1.62 6.19 -15.34
C ASP A 15 2.50 6.71 -14.18
N GLU A 16 1.95 6.84 -12.97
CA GLU A 16 2.71 7.31 -11.82
C GLU A 16 3.70 6.25 -11.31
N ASN A 17 4.98 6.62 -11.23
CA ASN A 17 6.04 5.72 -10.74
C ASN A 17 6.05 5.56 -9.22
N LYS A 18 5.32 6.40 -8.47
CA LYS A 18 5.27 6.33 -7.00
C LYS A 18 3.85 6.40 -6.50
N PHE A 19 3.48 5.48 -5.63
CA PHE A 19 2.14 5.39 -5.05
C PHE A 19 2.15 4.61 -3.74
N ILE A 20 1.01 4.61 -3.06
CA ILE A 20 0.83 3.93 -1.77
C ILE A 20 -0.08 2.73 -1.99
N LEU A 21 0.32 1.57 -1.46
CA LEU A 21 -0.53 0.39 -1.34
C LEU A 21 -0.83 0.12 0.13
N MET A 22 -1.97 -0.50 0.40
CA MET A 22 -2.32 -0.95 1.75
C MET A 22 -2.98 -2.30 1.68
N GLY A 23 -2.61 -3.20 2.58
CA GLY A 23 -3.15 -4.54 2.56
C GLY A 23 -2.56 -5.43 3.64
N LYS A 24 -3.00 -6.69 3.62
CA LYS A 24 -2.51 -7.74 4.50
C LYS A 24 -1.38 -8.51 3.80
N VAL A 25 -0.30 -8.76 4.52
CA VAL A 25 0.83 -9.57 4.04
C VAL A 25 0.40 -11.04 4.03
N LYS A 26 0.32 -11.64 2.84
CA LYS A 26 -0.08 -13.03 2.65
C LYS A 26 1.12 -13.98 2.71
N GLU A 27 2.23 -13.57 2.12
CA GLU A 27 3.45 -14.37 2.00
C GLU A 27 4.68 -13.47 2.15
N VAL A 28 5.75 -14.03 2.69
CA VAL A 28 7.05 -13.37 2.86
C VAL A 28 8.12 -14.36 2.44
N SER A 29 9.03 -13.90 1.59
CA SER A 29 10.23 -14.59 1.14
C SER A 29 11.44 -13.69 1.42
N ASP A 30 12.66 -14.13 1.10
CA ASP A 30 13.91 -13.47 1.50
C ASP A 30 14.09 -12.07 0.90
N THR A 31 13.45 -11.79 -0.24
CA THR A 31 13.61 -10.53 -0.99
C THR A 31 12.30 -9.86 -1.37
N PHE A 32 11.17 -10.49 -1.05
CA PHE A 32 9.86 -9.99 -1.42
C PHE A 32 8.78 -10.43 -0.45
N PHE A 33 7.65 -9.73 -0.50
CA PHE A 33 6.42 -10.17 0.15
C PHE A 33 5.23 -10.01 -0.79
N VAL A 34 4.19 -10.79 -0.57
CA VAL A 34 2.92 -10.71 -1.31
C VAL A 34 1.93 -9.92 -0.46
N LEU A 35 1.53 -8.77 -0.98
CA LEU A 35 0.50 -7.93 -0.38
C LEU A 35 -0.86 -8.27 -0.98
N LYS A 36 -1.86 -8.47 -0.12
CA LYS A 36 -3.24 -8.72 -0.49
C LYS A 36 -4.14 -7.58 -0.03
N ASP A 37 -4.94 -7.05 -0.94
CA ASP A 37 -6.06 -6.18 -0.61
C ASP A 37 -7.39 -6.86 -1.02
N GLU A 38 -8.48 -6.11 -0.97
CA GLU A 38 -9.82 -6.58 -1.39
C GLU A 38 -9.97 -6.76 -2.91
N SER A 39 -9.05 -6.21 -3.71
CA SER A 39 -9.09 -6.23 -5.17
C SER A 39 -8.16 -7.25 -5.81
N GLY A 40 -7.13 -7.72 -5.10
CA GLY A 40 -6.18 -8.70 -5.62
C GLY A 40 -4.97 -8.91 -4.72
N GLU A 41 -3.94 -9.49 -5.33
CA GLU A 41 -2.66 -9.77 -4.69
C GLU A 41 -1.53 -9.25 -5.59
N THR A 42 -0.48 -8.70 -5.01
CA THR A 42 0.68 -8.24 -5.76
C THR A 42 1.97 -8.54 -5.03
N LYS A 43 3.04 -8.75 -5.80
CA LYS A 43 4.38 -9.01 -5.30
C LYS A 43 5.12 -7.69 -5.15
N ILE A 44 5.73 -7.47 -3.98
CA ILE A 44 6.52 -6.27 -3.68
C ILE A 44 7.92 -6.70 -3.23
N LEU A 45 8.94 -6.21 -3.93
CA LEU A 45 10.34 -6.36 -3.57
C LEU A 45 10.67 -5.44 -2.40
N SER A 46 11.34 -5.97 -1.37
CA SER A 46 11.74 -5.19 -0.21
C SER A 46 12.89 -5.85 0.52
N LEU A 47 13.82 -5.02 1.02
CA LEU A 47 14.85 -5.47 1.98
C LEU A 47 14.33 -5.44 3.43
N ASN A 48 13.30 -4.65 3.70
CA ASN A 48 12.63 -4.59 5.00
C ASN A 48 11.32 -5.37 4.92
N LEU A 49 11.34 -6.62 5.39
CA LEU A 49 10.24 -7.55 5.23
C LEU A 49 9.26 -7.46 6.42
N PRO A 50 7.98 -7.17 6.18
CA PRO A 50 6.95 -7.28 7.22
C PRO A 50 6.68 -8.74 7.58
N LYS A 51 5.95 -9.01 8.66
CA LYS A 51 5.59 -10.38 9.03
C LYS A 51 4.34 -10.83 8.28
N LYS A 52 4.25 -12.14 8.04
CA LYS A 52 3.04 -12.76 7.52
C LYS A 52 1.84 -12.41 8.41
N ASN A 53 0.73 -12.06 7.78
CA ASN A 53 -0.50 -11.54 8.38
C ASN A 53 -0.49 -10.09 8.88
N ASP A 54 0.62 -9.37 8.79
CA ASP A 54 0.63 -7.94 9.14
C ASP A 54 -0.26 -7.15 8.19
N ILE A 55 -0.96 -6.16 8.73
CA ILE A 55 -1.59 -5.10 7.93
C ILE A 55 -0.55 -4.01 7.76
N VAL A 56 -0.22 -3.69 6.51
CA VAL A 56 0.85 -2.74 6.20
C VAL A 56 0.36 -1.69 5.20
N ARG A 57 0.90 -0.48 5.34
CA ARG A 57 0.91 0.55 4.30
C ARG A 57 2.30 0.58 3.69
N VAL A 58 2.36 0.49 2.37
CA VAL A 58 3.61 0.38 1.61
C VAL A 58 3.70 1.56 0.66
N PHE A 59 4.80 2.30 0.74
CA PHE A 59 5.15 3.30 -0.25
C PHE A 59 5.97 2.59 -1.32
N VAL A 60 5.41 2.55 -2.53
CA VAL A 60 5.92 1.75 -3.64
C VAL A 60 6.48 2.67 -4.71
N ARG A 61 7.64 2.28 -5.24
CA ARG A 61 8.19 2.77 -6.48
C ARG A 61 8.06 1.67 -7.54
N LYS A 62 7.51 2.01 -8.71
CA LYS A 62 7.45 1.15 -9.88
C LYS A 62 8.72 1.34 -10.70
N GLU A 63 9.45 0.27 -10.96
CA GLU A 63 10.61 0.23 -11.85
C GLU A 63 10.37 -0.84 -12.92
N GLY A 64 9.93 -0.40 -14.11
CA GLY A 64 9.45 -1.31 -15.15
C GLY A 64 8.19 -2.07 -14.71
N ASN A 65 8.29 -3.39 -14.63
CA ASN A 65 7.22 -4.27 -14.15
C ASN A 65 7.34 -4.59 -12.66
N ASP A 66 8.45 -4.22 -12.02
CA ASP A 66 8.69 -4.54 -10.62
C ASP A 66 8.19 -3.43 -9.70
N LEU A 67 7.66 -3.85 -8.54
CA LEU A 67 7.23 -2.97 -7.47
C LEU A 67 8.23 -3.06 -6.32
N ILE A 68 8.87 -1.94 -6.00
CA ILE A 68 9.89 -1.85 -4.96
C ILE A 68 9.31 -1.06 -3.79
N ALA A 69 9.34 -1.63 -2.59
CA ALA A 69 8.98 -0.91 -1.37
C ALA A 69 10.09 0.07 -0.98
N GLU A 70 9.76 1.36 -0.95
CA GLU A 70 10.61 2.38 -0.35
C GLU A 70 10.43 2.42 1.17
N ILE A 71 9.18 2.29 1.63
CA ILE A 71 8.82 2.31 3.06
C ILE A 71 7.72 1.29 3.30
N VAL A 72 7.89 0.46 4.33
CA VAL A 72 6.85 -0.46 4.83
C VAL A 72 6.47 -0.03 6.24
N GLN A 73 5.23 0.44 6.41
CA GLN A 73 4.68 0.87 7.68
C GLN A 73 3.73 -0.21 8.21
N ASN A 74 4.06 -0.77 9.38
CA ASN A 74 3.18 -1.71 10.08
C ASN A 74 1.99 -0.95 10.71
N LEU A 75 0.78 -1.42 10.46
CA LEU A 75 -0.48 -0.86 10.97
C LEU A 75 -1.18 -1.79 11.97
N ASN A 76 -0.54 -2.89 12.40
CA ASN A 76 -1.08 -3.75 13.45
C ASN A 76 -1.26 -2.95 14.75
N GLY A 77 -2.43 -3.08 15.37
CA GLY A 77 -2.76 -2.34 16.60
C GLY A 77 -3.20 -0.89 16.37
N LEU A 78 -3.16 -0.39 15.13
CA LEU A 78 -3.78 0.88 14.80
C LEU A 78 -5.29 0.71 14.70
N ASN A 79 -6.05 1.66 15.26
CA ASN A 79 -7.49 1.67 15.11
C ASN A 79 -7.84 2.08 13.66
N LEU A 80 -8.13 1.10 12.81
CA LEU A 80 -8.45 1.30 11.39
C LEU A 80 -9.67 2.18 11.17
N ASN A 81 -10.55 2.35 12.17
CA ASN A 81 -11.68 3.28 12.07
C ASN A 81 -11.22 4.74 12.10
N ILE A 82 -10.22 5.07 12.93
CA ILE A 82 -9.62 6.41 12.97
C ILE A 82 -8.92 6.70 11.64
N LEU A 83 -8.25 5.71 11.05
CA LEU A 83 -7.62 5.87 9.74
C LEU A 83 -8.66 6.22 8.66
N LYS A 84 -9.81 5.54 8.66
CA LYS A 84 -10.93 5.83 7.74
C LYS A 84 -11.51 7.22 7.94
N GLU A 85 -11.73 7.65 9.19
CA GLU A 85 -12.24 9.00 9.48
C GLU A 85 -11.28 10.09 8.98
N VAL A 86 -9.98 9.91 9.19
CA VAL A 86 -8.95 10.81 8.67
C VAL A 86 -8.93 10.81 7.14
N GLU A 87 -9.06 9.65 6.50
CA GLU A 87 -9.15 9.52 5.05
C GLU A 87 -10.40 10.22 4.48
N GLU A 88 -11.55 10.13 5.14
CA GLU A 88 -12.77 10.85 4.75
C GLU A 88 -12.64 12.36 4.91
N LEU A 89 -11.99 12.82 5.99
CA LEU A 89 -11.75 14.24 6.23
C LEU A 89 -10.86 14.87 5.16
N TYR A 90 -9.74 14.23 4.79
CA TYR A 90 -8.87 14.71 3.72
C TYR A 90 -9.60 14.77 2.36
N ASN A 91 -10.48 13.80 2.07
CA ASN A 91 -11.24 13.75 0.82
C ASN A 91 -12.28 14.87 0.75
N LYS A 92 -12.84 15.26 1.90
CA LYS A 92 -13.73 16.43 1.99
C LYS A 92 -12.95 17.71 1.71
N VAL A 93 -11.76 17.90 2.30
CA VAL A 93 -10.96 19.11 2.11
C VAL A 93 -10.53 19.28 0.65
N GLU A 94 -10.12 18.21 -0.05
CA GLU A 94 -9.76 18.29 -1.47
C GLU A 94 -10.94 18.67 -2.39
N ARG A 95 -12.20 18.48 -1.98
CA ARG A 95 -13.37 18.91 -2.77
C ARG A 95 -13.67 20.40 -2.68
N TYR A 96 -13.03 21.13 -1.77
CA TYR A 96 -13.25 22.56 -1.54
C TYR A 96 -12.06 23.43 -1.99
N VAL A 97 -11.08 22.86 -2.70
CA VAL A 97 -9.93 23.58 -3.29
C VAL A 97 -10.01 23.52 -4.81
#